data_AF-A0A482KBV2-F1
#
_entry.id   AF-A0A482KBV2-F1
#
_cell.length_a   1.000
_cell.length_b   1.000
_cell.length_c   1.000
_cell.angle_alpha   90.00
_cell.angle_beta   90.00
_cell.angle_gamma   90.00
#
_symmetry.space_group_name_H-M   'P 1'
#
loop_
_entity.id
_entity.type
_entity.pdbx_description
1 polymer ?
#
loop_
_entity_poly.entity_id
_entity_poly.type
_entity_poly.pdbx_seq_one_letter_code
_entity_poly.pdbx_strand_id
1 'polypeptide(L)'
;MAAHLERAMSRGLKQALAELVNGTGPLPFRQLRQSARNFTGTELEKELIVYRHIQHWMPEVDLLLSTLSLSQKNLQHLAEKVDYYGAKLKRQTVGSQWLYLLCYLQTRWQQALERIADGFVHHVRQTKQKAKDYAQEAVFKDWQKAAKNVSKAAEVLHLFIDDSIDLQLPFATVRQQALSLLTKRDLESVCLFLNEQRRSVDEAMWQYCDEKESLRKGLLRELFLCLRFEGCDGTQHLAAALAKTQNELNGQDAQLQTADTRLLSKKSREFLLDGEGNILIDRYEWFLYGRCE
;
A
#
# COMPACT_ATOMS: atom_id res chain seq x y z
N MET A 1 22.63 20.36 -31.18
CA MET A 1 21.72 19.53 -30.35
C MET A 1 21.54 18.12 -30.94
N ALA A 2 20.99 17.96 -32.14
CA ALA A 2 20.78 16.64 -32.76
C ALA A 2 22.07 15.80 -32.89
N ALA A 3 23.17 16.37 -33.43
CA ALA A 3 24.46 15.69 -33.55
C ALA A 3 25.12 15.35 -32.20
N HIS A 4 24.78 16.08 -31.13
CA HIS A 4 25.26 15.79 -29.77
C HIS A 4 24.52 14.58 -29.20
N LEU A 5 23.18 14.58 -29.28
CA LEU A 5 22.34 13.45 -28.90
C LEU A 5 22.73 12.19 -29.69
N GLU A 6 23.01 12.34 -30.98
CA GLU A 6 23.47 11.23 -31.82
C GLU A 6 24.75 10.59 -31.30
N ARG A 7 25.73 11.36 -30.85
CA ARG A 7 27.01 10.82 -30.38
C ARG A 7 26.91 10.23 -28.98
N ALA A 8 26.12 10.85 -28.10
CA ALA A 8 25.99 10.46 -26.70
C ALA A 8 25.08 9.24 -26.49
N MET A 9 24.10 9.02 -27.36
CA MET A 9 23.11 7.95 -27.21
C MET A 9 23.63 6.59 -27.67
N SER A 10 23.35 5.58 -26.85
CA SER A 10 23.67 4.17 -27.09
C SER A 10 22.96 3.64 -28.34
N ARG A 11 23.54 2.60 -28.95
CA ARG A 11 22.91 1.94 -30.11
C ARG A 11 21.57 1.30 -29.73
N GLY A 12 21.47 0.76 -28.52
CA GLY A 12 20.24 0.14 -28.00
C GLY A 12 19.10 1.15 -27.89
N LEU A 13 19.36 2.32 -27.27
CA LEU A 13 18.33 3.34 -27.11
C LEU A 13 17.89 3.90 -28.48
N LYS A 14 18.83 4.15 -29.40
CA LYS A 14 18.50 4.55 -30.78
C LYS A 14 17.57 3.56 -31.48
N GLN A 15 17.86 2.27 -31.34
CA GLN A 15 17.04 1.21 -31.91
C GLN A 15 15.65 1.19 -31.28
N ALA A 16 15.55 1.25 -29.95
CA ALA A 16 14.27 1.30 -29.24
C ALA A 16 13.42 2.51 -29.67
N LEU A 17 14.03 3.69 -29.79
CA LEU A 17 13.33 4.89 -30.28
C LEU A 17 12.87 4.72 -31.73
N ALA A 18 13.70 4.14 -32.61
CA ALA A 18 13.32 3.87 -33.98
C ALA A 18 12.17 2.86 -34.08
N GLU A 19 12.18 1.82 -33.26
CA GLU A 19 11.11 0.83 -33.17
C GLU A 19 9.79 1.44 -32.66
N LEU A 20 9.84 2.35 -31.68
CA LEU A 20 8.68 3.11 -31.21
C LEU A 20 8.10 3.99 -32.32
N VAL A 21 8.95 4.72 -33.04
CA VAL A 21 8.52 5.54 -34.20
C VAL A 21 7.88 4.65 -35.25
N ASN A 22 8.49 3.50 -35.54
CA ASN A 22 8.06 2.61 -36.61
C ASN A 22 6.84 1.76 -36.26
N GLY A 23 6.58 1.54 -34.97
CA GLY A 23 5.54 0.64 -34.48
C GLY A 23 5.92 -0.83 -34.60
N THR A 24 7.21 -1.13 -34.63
CA THR A 24 7.76 -2.50 -34.80
C THR A 24 8.28 -3.09 -33.49
N GLY A 25 8.29 -2.31 -32.42
CA GLY A 25 8.73 -2.74 -31.09
C GLY A 25 7.68 -3.56 -30.33
N PRO A 26 8.07 -4.18 -29.20
CA PRO A 26 7.21 -5.05 -28.41
C PRO A 26 6.08 -4.30 -27.69
N LEU A 27 6.28 -3.00 -27.38
CA LEU A 27 5.26 -2.13 -26.82
C LEU A 27 4.76 -1.15 -27.89
N PRO A 28 3.53 -1.32 -28.40
CA PRO A 28 2.97 -0.38 -29.35
C PRO A 28 2.86 1.02 -28.75
N PHE A 29 3.12 2.03 -29.58
CA PHE A 29 3.00 3.43 -29.20
C PHE A 29 1.63 3.80 -28.60
N ARG A 30 0.55 3.12 -29.02
CA ARG A 30 -0.78 3.29 -28.43
C ARG A 30 -0.84 2.84 -26.95
N GLN A 31 -0.17 1.74 -26.61
CA GLN A 31 -0.13 1.24 -25.23
C GLN A 31 0.76 2.12 -24.36
N LEU A 32 1.90 2.58 -24.89
CA LEU A 32 2.76 3.55 -24.22
C LEU A 32 1.99 4.84 -23.85
N ARG A 33 1.09 5.31 -24.71
CA ARG A 33 0.28 6.52 -24.48
C ARG A 33 -0.87 6.36 -23.50
N GLN A 34 -1.32 5.13 -23.27
CA GLN A 34 -2.46 4.91 -22.39
C GLN A 34 -1.99 4.95 -20.94
N SER A 35 -2.65 5.79 -20.15
CA SER A 35 -2.49 5.82 -18.70
C SER A 35 -3.74 5.24 -18.04
N ALA A 36 -3.56 4.66 -16.85
CA ALA A 36 -4.59 4.10 -16.00
C ALA A 36 -5.69 5.13 -15.73
N ARG A 37 -6.93 4.76 -16.06
CA ARG A 37 -8.12 5.61 -15.87
C ARG A 37 -8.63 5.60 -14.44
N ASN A 38 -8.35 4.53 -13.72
CA ASN A 38 -8.69 4.32 -12.32
C ASN A 38 -7.66 3.36 -11.70
N PHE A 39 -7.83 3.02 -10.44
CA PHE A 39 -6.92 2.14 -9.70
C PHE A 39 -7.36 0.67 -9.68
N THR A 40 -8.12 0.19 -10.67
CA THR A 40 -8.35 -1.26 -10.76
C THR A 40 -7.04 -1.98 -11.12
N GLY A 41 -6.91 -3.26 -10.75
CA GLY A 41 -5.71 -4.04 -11.06
C GLY A 41 -5.40 -4.08 -12.57
N THR A 42 -6.43 -4.16 -13.42
CA THR A 42 -6.25 -4.17 -14.88
C THR A 42 -5.78 -2.83 -15.46
N GLU A 43 -6.19 -1.70 -14.88
CA GLU A 43 -5.68 -0.40 -15.29
C GLU A 43 -4.24 -0.16 -14.79
N LEU A 44 -3.95 -0.57 -13.54
CA LEU A 44 -2.61 -0.47 -12.97
C LEU A 44 -1.60 -1.39 -13.64
N GLU A 45 -2.02 -2.55 -14.15
CA GLU A 45 -1.17 -3.43 -14.97
C GLU A 45 -0.65 -2.72 -16.23
N LYS A 46 -1.44 -1.80 -16.81
CA LYS A 46 -0.95 -1.01 -17.96
C LYS A 46 0.22 -0.12 -17.57
N GLU A 47 0.19 0.45 -16.38
CA GLU A 47 1.28 1.27 -15.86
C GLU A 47 2.51 0.41 -15.54
N LEU A 48 2.32 -0.78 -14.97
CA LEU A 48 3.39 -1.75 -14.72
C LEU A 48 4.08 -2.18 -16.02
N ILE A 49 3.31 -2.48 -17.07
CA ILE A 49 3.85 -2.84 -18.39
C ILE A 49 4.69 -1.69 -18.95
N VAL A 50 4.18 -0.44 -18.91
CA VAL A 50 4.93 0.72 -19.39
C VAL A 50 6.20 0.93 -18.56
N TYR A 51 6.09 0.92 -17.23
CA TYR A 51 7.19 1.05 -16.30
C TYR A 51 8.29 0.03 -16.62
N ARG A 52 7.99 -1.27 -16.56
CA ARG A 52 8.99 -2.33 -16.80
C ARG A 52 9.64 -2.22 -18.18
N HIS A 53 8.88 -1.80 -19.19
CA HIS A 53 9.40 -1.65 -20.54
C HIS A 53 10.42 -0.50 -20.67
N ILE A 54 10.21 0.63 -19.99
CA ILE A 54 11.05 1.82 -20.14
C ILE A 54 12.10 1.99 -19.04
N GLN A 55 11.94 1.33 -17.89
CA GLN A 55 12.79 1.46 -16.70
C GLN A 55 14.29 1.38 -17.01
N HIS A 56 14.69 0.40 -17.81
CA HIS A 56 16.09 0.14 -18.08
C HIS A 56 16.75 1.21 -18.97
N TRP A 57 15.96 2.01 -19.67
CA TRP A 57 16.45 3.16 -20.46
C TRP A 57 16.56 4.44 -19.64
N MET A 58 15.82 4.54 -18.53
CA MET A 58 15.70 5.79 -17.78
C MET A 58 17.02 6.40 -17.31
N PRO A 59 18.02 5.64 -16.80
CA PRO A 59 19.31 6.21 -16.45
C PRO A 59 20.01 6.92 -17.61
N GLU A 60 19.93 6.36 -18.82
CA GLU A 60 20.51 6.97 -20.02
C GLU A 60 19.68 8.18 -20.48
N VAL A 61 18.35 8.08 -20.45
CA VAL A 61 17.44 9.19 -20.80
C VAL A 61 17.67 10.39 -19.88
N ASP A 62 17.74 10.17 -18.57
CA ASP A 62 17.95 11.22 -17.57
C ASP A 62 19.32 11.89 -17.77
N LEU A 63 20.37 11.10 -18.01
CA LEU A 63 21.70 11.63 -18.33
C LEU A 63 21.66 12.51 -19.58
N LEU A 64 21.06 12.03 -20.67
CA LEU A 64 20.98 12.77 -21.92
C LEU A 64 20.19 14.07 -21.76
N LEU A 65 19.03 14.03 -21.09
CA LEU A 65 18.20 15.22 -20.86
C LEU A 65 18.88 16.24 -19.95
N SER A 66 19.66 15.80 -18.95
CA SER A 66 20.42 16.70 -18.07
C SER A 66 21.43 17.56 -18.87
N THR A 67 22.04 16.99 -19.91
CA THR A 67 23.00 17.72 -20.77
C THR A 67 22.34 18.79 -21.62
N LEU A 68 21.03 18.69 -21.87
CA LEU A 68 20.29 19.66 -22.68
C LEU A 68 19.87 20.90 -21.89
N SER A 69 19.97 20.88 -20.56
CA SER A 69 19.61 22.00 -19.67
C SER A 69 18.21 22.59 -19.97
N LEU A 70 17.25 21.72 -20.30
CA LEU A 70 15.88 22.14 -20.60
C LEU A 70 15.16 22.52 -19.31
N SER A 71 14.37 23.60 -19.35
CA SER A 71 13.39 23.86 -18.29
C SER A 71 12.31 22.78 -18.29
N GLN A 72 11.70 22.52 -17.13
CA GLN A 72 10.60 21.55 -17.01
C GLN A 72 9.45 21.85 -17.98
N LYS A 73 9.11 23.14 -18.18
CA LYS A 73 8.08 23.56 -19.15
C LYS A 73 8.45 23.23 -20.59
N ASN A 74 9.72 23.42 -20.97
CA ASN A 74 10.18 23.08 -22.32
C ASN A 74 10.22 21.56 -22.53
N LEU A 75 10.63 20.79 -21.52
CA LEU A 75 10.59 19.33 -21.57
C LEU A 75 9.15 18.85 -21.81
N GLN A 76 8.20 19.33 -21.02
CA GLN A 76 6.79 18.97 -21.17
C GLN A 76 6.24 19.37 -22.55
N HIS A 77 6.55 20.58 -23.02
CA HIS A 77 6.14 21.03 -24.35
C HIS A 77 6.69 20.14 -25.48
N LEU A 78 7.95 19.68 -25.35
CA LEU A 78 8.58 18.79 -26.32
C LEU A 78 8.00 17.37 -26.24
N ALA A 79 7.67 16.89 -25.04
CA ALA A 79 6.97 15.62 -24.84
C ALA A 79 5.60 15.63 -25.53
N GLU A 80 4.82 16.70 -25.39
CA GLU A 80 3.50 16.85 -26.02
C GLU A 80 3.55 16.79 -27.56
N LYS A 81 4.71 17.08 -28.18
CA LYS A 81 4.87 16.93 -29.64
C LYS A 81 4.67 15.48 -30.09
N VAL A 82 4.97 14.52 -29.23
CA VAL A 82 4.79 13.09 -29.51
C VAL A 82 3.30 12.76 -29.69
N ASP A 83 2.44 13.29 -28.82
CA ASP A 83 0.98 13.17 -28.94
C ASP A 83 0.40 13.99 -30.11
N TYR A 84 0.90 15.22 -30.29
CA TYR A 84 0.46 16.14 -31.35
C TYR A 84 0.74 15.56 -32.75
N TYR A 85 1.95 15.04 -32.99
CA TYR A 85 2.30 14.49 -34.29
C TYR A 85 1.75 13.07 -34.48
N GLY A 86 1.70 12.24 -33.43
CA GLY A 86 1.26 10.85 -33.53
C GLY A 86 1.98 10.11 -34.66
N ALA A 87 1.22 9.54 -35.60
CA ALA A 87 1.79 8.85 -36.77
C ALA A 87 2.67 9.73 -37.68
N LYS A 88 2.49 11.06 -37.65
CA LYS A 88 3.31 12.02 -38.40
C LYS A 88 4.69 12.25 -37.78
N LEU A 89 4.97 11.67 -36.61
CA LEU A 89 6.29 11.74 -35.97
C LEU A 89 7.38 11.17 -36.89
N LYS A 90 7.06 10.13 -37.68
CA LYS A 90 7.92 9.55 -38.73
C LYS A 90 8.43 10.56 -39.76
N ARG A 91 7.70 11.66 -39.97
CA ARG A 91 8.02 12.70 -40.97
C ARG A 91 8.94 13.79 -40.40
N GLN A 92 9.18 13.80 -39.09
CA GLN A 92 10.09 14.75 -38.44
C GLN A 92 11.54 14.36 -38.72
N THR A 93 12.46 15.33 -38.58
CA THR A 93 13.89 15.00 -38.64
C THR A 93 14.26 14.01 -37.55
N VAL A 94 15.24 13.15 -37.80
CA VAL A 94 15.70 12.14 -36.83
C VAL A 94 16.06 12.79 -35.48
N GLY A 95 16.74 13.94 -35.51
CA GLY A 95 17.06 14.69 -34.29
C GLY A 95 15.84 15.18 -33.52
N SER A 96 14.80 15.65 -34.23
CA SER A 96 13.53 16.04 -33.61
C SER A 96 12.78 14.84 -33.03
N GLN A 97 12.76 13.69 -33.74
CA GLN A 97 12.15 12.46 -33.24
C GLN A 97 12.79 12.03 -31.91
N TRP A 98 14.12 11.99 -31.87
CA TRP A 98 14.85 11.66 -30.64
C TRP A 98 14.54 12.64 -29.50
N LEU A 99 14.64 13.94 -29.76
CA LEU A 99 14.38 14.95 -28.73
C LEU A 99 12.96 14.81 -28.14
N TYR A 100 11.95 14.72 -29.00
CA TYR A 100 10.56 14.62 -28.54
C TYR A 100 10.32 13.32 -27.77
N LEU A 101 10.86 12.20 -28.25
CA LEU A 101 10.68 10.90 -27.58
C LEU A 101 11.45 10.78 -26.27
N LEU A 102 12.66 11.32 -26.16
CA LEU A 102 13.39 11.33 -24.89
C LEU A 102 12.62 12.12 -23.82
N CYS A 103 12.15 13.32 -24.17
CA CYS A 103 11.29 14.11 -23.27
C CYS A 103 10.01 13.35 -22.92
N TYR A 104 9.38 12.69 -23.90
CA TYR A 104 8.17 11.92 -23.70
C TYR A 104 8.35 10.71 -22.79
N LEU A 105 9.43 9.94 -22.96
CA LEU A 105 9.74 8.79 -22.11
C LEU A 105 9.94 9.22 -20.65
N GLN A 106 10.64 10.33 -20.42
CA GLN A 106 10.82 10.90 -19.09
C GLN A 106 9.48 11.28 -18.45
N THR A 107 8.62 12.00 -19.17
CA THR A 107 7.32 12.43 -18.64
C THR A 107 6.41 11.22 -18.41
N ARG A 108 6.43 10.25 -19.33
CA ARG A 108 5.59 9.05 -19.25
C ARG A 108 6.01 8.12 -18.12
N TRP A 109 7.31 8.03 -17.85
CA TRP A 109 7.88 7.30 -16.72
C TRP A 109 7.44 7.90 -15.38
N GLN A 110 7.55 9.22 -15.25
CA GLN A 110 7.09 9.94 -14.05
C GLN A 110 5.59 9.72 -13.83
N GLN A 111 4.78 9.85 -14.89
CA GLN A 111 3.34 9.59 -14.82
C GLN A 111 3.03 8.14 -14.40
N ALA A 112 3.79 7.15 -14.90
CA ALA A 112 3.59 5.75 -14.51
C ALA A 112 3.87 5.58 -13.01
N LEU A 113 5.00 6.11 -12.53
CA LEU A 113 5.39 6.06 -11.12
C LEU A 113 4.35 6.71 -10.21
N GLU A 114 3.83 7.89 -10.56
CA GLU A 114 2.77 8.57 -9.81
C GLU A 114 1.51 7.70 -9.72
N ARG A 115 1.08 7.13 -10.85
CA ARG A 115 -0.12 6.27 -10.89
C ARG A 115 0.06 4.98 -10.11
N ILE A 116 1.26 4.39 -10.14
CA ILE A 116 1.62 3.22 -9.35
C ILE A 116 1.60 3.56 -7.87
N ALA A 117 2.18 4.69 -7.45
CA ALA A 117 2.20 5.14 -6.07
C ALA A 117 0.78 5.40 -5.54
N ASP A 118 -0.03 6.16 -6.28
CA ASP A 118 -1.41 6.44 -5.92
C ASP A 118 -2.25 5.16 -5.85
N GLY A 119 -2.07 4.25 -6.82
CA GLY A 119 -2.74 2.96 -6.87
C GLY A 119 -2.38 2.08 -5.66
N PHE A 120 -1.11 2.04 -5.29
CA PHE A 120 -0.63 1.31 -4.12
C PHE A 120 -1.29 1.85 -2.85
N VAL A 121 -1.20 3.16 -2.60
CA VAL A 121 -1.82 3.80 -1.42
C VAL A 121 -3.33 3.60 -1.41
N HIS A 122 -4.00 3.69 -2.57
CA HIS A 122 -5.43 3.45 -2.69
C HIS A 122 -5.82 2.04 -2.22
N HIS A 123 -5.13 1.00 -2.68
CA HIS A 123 -5.44 -0.39 -2.32
C HIS A 123 -5.11 -0.70 -0.86
N VAL A 124 -4.02 -0.13 -0.32
CA VAL A 124 -3.69 -0.25 1.10
C VAL A 124 -4.78 0.38 1.97
N ARG A 125 -5.19 1.63 1.67
CA ARG A 125 -6.27 2.33 2.38
C ARG A 125 -7.59 1.60 2.28
N GLN A 126 -7.94 1.14 1.08
CA GLN A 126 -9.19 0.41 0.85
C GLN A 126 -9.21 -0.91 1.63
N THR A 127 -8.11 -1.66 1.63
CA THR A 127 -7.99 -2.91 2.40
C THR A 127 -8.16 -2.64 3.90
N LYS A 128 -7.47 -1.62 4.42
CA LYS A 128 -7.58 -1.20 5.83
C LYS A 128 -9.01 -0.81 6.22
N GLN A 129 -9.71 -0.08 5.35
CA GLN A 129 -11.11 0.27 5.58
C GLN A 129 -12.02 -0.96 5.56
N LYS A 130 -11.87 -1.84 4.57
CA LYS A 130 -12.66 -3.09 4.49
C LYS A 130 -12.38 -4.04 5.65
N ALA A 131 -11.14 -4.11 6.14
CA ALA A 131 -10.78 -4.86 7.33
C ALA A 131 -11.50 -4.31 8.58
N LYS A 132 -11.56 -2.98 8.71
CA LYS A 132 -12.29 -2.32 9.79
C LYS A 132 -13.79 -2.59 9.71
N ASP A 133 -14.38 -2.50 8.52
CA ASP A 133 -15.80 -2.77 8.30
C ASP A 133 -16.14 -4.24 8.63
N TYR A 134 -15.30 -5.17 8.15
CA TYR A 134 -15.39 -6.60 8.48
C TYR A 134 -15.33 -6.85 9.99
N ALA A 135 -14.37 -6.24 10.69
CA ALA A 135 -14.23 -6.38 12.13
C ALA A 135 -15.43 -5.80 12.89
N GLN A 136 -15.97 -4.65 12.43
CA GLN A 136 -17.17 -4.06 13.01
C GLN A 136 -18.39 -4.96 12.83
N GLU A 137 -18.57 -5.60 11.67
CA GLU A 137 -19.65 -6.56 11.45
C GLU A 137 -19.51 -7.81 12.33
N ALA A 138 -18.30 -8.36 12.46
CA ALA A 138 -18.03 -9.51 13.33
C ALA A 138 -18.35 -9.18 14.79
N VAL A 139 -17.86 -8.03 15.26
CA VAL A 139 -18.08 -7.54 16.62
C VAL A 139 -19.54 -7.16 16.87
N PHE A 140 -20.26 -6.67 15.85
CA PHE A 140 -21.68 -6.38 15.96
C PHE A 140 -22.51 -7.65 16.18
N LYS A 141 -22.15 -8.77 15.52
CA LYS A 141 -22.80 -10.07 15.76
C LYS A 141 -22.56 -10.59 17.19
N ASP A 142 -21.36 -10.38 17.72
CA ASP A 142 -21.04 -10.74 19.11
C ASP A 142 -21.71 -9.78 20.11
N TRP A 143 -21.77 -8.49 19.78
CA TRP A 143 -22.50 -7.49 20.54
C TRP A 143 -23.99 -7.81 20.60
N GLN A 144 -24.66 -8.24 19.53
CA GLN A 144 -26.07 -8.64 19.59
C GLN A 144 -26.32 -9.79 20.60
N LYS A 145 -25.36 -10.69 20.78
CA LYS A 145 -25.45 -11.77 21.77
C LYS A 145 -25.23 -11.25 23.20
N ALA A 146 -24.25 -10.38 23.40
CA ALA A 146 -23.89 -9.82 24.71
C ALA A 146 -24.84 -8.71 25.19
N ALA A 147 -25.39 -7.90 24.27
CA ALA A 147 -26.23 -6.73 24.55
C ALA A 147 -27.47 -7.06 25.38
N LYS A 148 -27.97 -8.30 25.32
CA LYS A 148 -29.05 -8.80 26.17
C LYS A 148 -28.75 -8.68 27.68
N ASN A 149 -27.46 -8.70 28.04
CA ASN A 149 -27.00 -8.67 29.42
C ASN A 149 -26.23 -7.38 29.78
N VAL A 150 -25.94 -6.51 28.80
CA VAL A 150 -25.19 -5.25 29.03
C VAL A 150 -26.00 -4.26 29.87
N SER A 151 -27.32 -4.18 29.68
CA SER A 151 -28.18 -3.31 30.51
C SER A 151 -28.14 -3.74 31.99
N LYS A 152 -28.26 -5.04 32.25
CA LYS A 152 -28.15 -5.62 33.59
C LYS A 152 -26.76 -5.46 34.19
N ALA A 153 -25.71 -5.57 33.38
CA ALA A 153 -24.34 -5.30 33.84
C ALA A 153 -24.14 -3.83 34.23
N ALA A 154 -24.80 -2.88 33.54
CA ALA A 154 -24.78 -1.47 33.94
C ALA A 154 -25.47 -1.27 35.31
N GLU A 155 -26.58 -1.96 35.58
CA GLU A 155 -27.23 -1.95 36.90
C GLU A 155 -26.31 -2.53 38.00
N VAL A 156 -25.56 -3.59 37.68
CA VAL A 156 -24.54 -4.13 38.59
C VAL A 156 -23.43 -3.11 38.89
N LEU A 157 -22.96 -2.38 37.88
CA LEU A 157 -21.95 -1.32 38.08
C LEU A 157 -22.51 -0.13 38.87
N HIS A 158 -23.81 0.18 38.73
CA HIS A 158 -24.47 1.25 39.46
C HIS A 158 -24.40 1.05 40.99
N LEU A 159 -24.42 -0.20 41.48
CA LEU A 159 -24.30 -0.52 42.91
C LEU A 159 -23.00 0.03 43.55
N PHE A 160 -21.99 0.39 42.76
CA PHE A 160 -20.73 0.94 43.27
C PHE A 160 -20.68 2.48 43.32
N ILE A 161 -21.66 3.15 42.69
CA ILE A 161 -21.75 4.61 42.61
C ILE A 161 -23.08 5.14 43.17
N ASP A 162 -23.91 4.26 43.72
CA ASP A 162 -25.18 4.61 44.33
C ASP A 162 -24.95 5.14 45.76
N ASP A 163 -25.03 6.45 45.92
CA ASP A 163 -24.85 7.14 47.20
C ASP A 163 -25.88 6.76 48.27
N SER A 164 -26.96 6.05 47.89
CA SER A 164 -27.95 5.54 48.85
C SER A 164 -27.51 4.24 49.54
N ILE A 165 -26.46 3.58 49.04
CA ILE A 165 -25.92 2.37 49.66
C ILE A 165 -24.96 2.76 50.78
N ASP A 166 -25.26 2.28 52.00
CA ASP A 166 -24.42 2.51 53.17
C ASP A 166 -23.01 1.92 52.96
N LEU A 167 -21.98 2.74 53.16
CA LEU A 167 -20.57 2.34 53.08
C LEU A 167 -20.18 1.30 54.14
N GLN A 168 -20.94 1.18 55.24
CA GLN A 168 -20.75 0.16 56.27
C GLN A 168 -21.40 -1.19 55.92
N LEU A 169 -22.16 -1.25 54.81
CA LEU A 169 -22.80 -2.48 54.38
C LEU A 169 -21.73 -3.53 54.00
N PRO A 170 -21.85 -4.79 54.48
CA PRO A 170 -20.93 -5.85 54.07
C PRO A 170 -20.93 -6.05 52.55
N PHE A 171 -19.75 -6.07 51.93
CA PHE A 171 -19.61 -6.30 50.49
C PHE A 171 -20.30 -7.59 50.00
N ALA A 172 -20.40 -8.61 50.85
CA ALA A 172 -21.12 -9.84 50.54
C ALA A 172 -22.59 -9.58 50.16
N THR A 173 -23.24 -8.60 50.80
CA THR A 173 -24.63 -8.21 50.54
C THR A 173 -24.75 -7.51 49.18
N VAL A 174 -23.85 -6.57 48.88
CA VAL A 174 -23.78 -5.88 47.58
C VAL A 174 -23.51 -6.89 46.46
N ARG A 175 -22.61 -7.86 46.70
CA ARG A 175 -22.30 -8.93 45.74
C ARG A 175 -23.50 -9.86 45.51
N GLN A 176 -24.32 -10.16 46.52
CA GLN A 176 -25.55 -10.92 46.33
C GLN A 176 -26.58 -10.14 45.50
N GLN A 177 -26.74 -8.83 45.74
CA GLN A 177 -27.58 -7.97 44.90
C GLN A 177 -27.10 -7.97 43.45
N ALA A 178 -25.80 -7.79 43.21
CA ALA A 178 -25.23 -7.86 41.87
C ALA A 178 -25.53 -9.20 41.17
N LEU A 179 -25.37 -10.33 41.89
CA LEU A 179 -25.63 -11.66 41.35
C LEU A 179 -27.12 -11.97 41.14
N SER A 180 -28.02 -11.23 41.78
CA SER A 180 -29.47 -11.29 41.53
C SER A 180 -29.87 -10.58 40.23
N LEU A 181 -29.16 -9.52 39.86
CA LEU A 181 -29.36 -8.78 38.61
C LEU A 181 -28.78 -9.55 37.42
N LEU A 182 -27.58 -10.12 37.58
CA LEU A 182 -26.90 -10.87 36.55
C LEU A 182 -26.13 -12.05 37.13
N THR A 183 -26.30 -13.25 36.57
CA THR A 183 -25.63 -14.45 37.10
C THR A 183 -24.11 -14.32 37.00
N LYS A 184 -23.37 -15.03 37.86
CA LYS A 184 -21.89 -15.01 37.82
C LYS A 184 -21.35 -15.34 36.41
N ARG A 185 -21.93 -16.34 35.74
CA ARG A 185 -21.55 -16.77 34.39
C ARG A 185 -21.81 -15.67 33.35
N ASP A 186 -22.96 -15.01 33.43
CA ASP A 186 -23.31 -13.93 32.51
C ASP A 186 -22.47 -12.66 32.78
N LEU A 187 -22.16 -12.38 34.05
CA LEU A 187 -21.27 -11.29 34.45
C LEU A 187 -19.84 -11.54 33.95
N GLU A 188 -19.33 -12.77 34.10
CA GLU A 188 -18.04 -13.18 33.53
C GLU A 188 -18.04 -13.04 32.01
N SER A 189 -19.12 -13.45 31.33
CA SER A 189 -19.29 -13.28 29.88
C SER A 189 -19.27 -11.81 29.45
N VAL A 190 -19.93 -10.92 30.19
CA VAL A 190 -19.91 -9.47 29.92
C VAL A 190 -18.54 -8.86 30.24
N CYS A 191 -17.86 -9.28 31.31
CA CYS A 191 -16.50 -8.83 31.63
C CYS A 191 -15.47 -9.26 30.56
N LEU A 192 -15.55 -10.52 30.10
CA LEU A 192 -14.75 -11.02 28.99
C LEU A 192 -15.05 -10.23 27.72
N PHE A 193 -16.33 -10.01 27.41
CA PHE A 193 -16.74 -9.17 26.31
C PHE A 193 -16.11 -7.77 26.39
N LEU A 194 -16.25 -7.04 27.50
CA LEU A 194 -15.72 -5.68 27.65
C LEU A 194 -14.19 -5.61 27.55
N ASN A 195 -13.46 -6.62 28.04
CA ASN A 195 -12.00 -6.67 27.97
C ASN A 195 -11.45 -7.16 26.62
N GLU A 196 -12.10 -8.16 26.00
CA GLU A 196 -11.61 -8.84 24.81
C GLU A 196 -12.09 -8.17 23.51
N GLN A 197 -13.12 -7.33 23.55
CA GLN A 197 -13.69 -6.72 22.34
C GLN A 197 -12.69 -5.89 21.53
N ARG A 198 -11.76 -5.17 22.18
CA ARG A 198 -10.71 -4.44 21.43
C ARG A 198 -9.72 -5.38 20.75
N ARG A 199 -9.36 -6.48 21.42
CA ARG A 199 -8.48 -7.51 20.85
C ARG A 199 -9.16 -8.27 19.72
N SER A 200 -10.47 -8.54 19.84
CA SER A 200 -11.24 -9.21 18.79
C SER A 200 -11.43 -8.34 17.55
N VAL A 201 -11.58 -7.01 17.71
CA VAL A 201 -11.61 -6.07 16.57
C VAL A 201 -10.28 -6.12 15.82
N ASP A 202 -9.17 -5.90 16.51
CA ASP A 202 -7.84 -5.87 15.86
C ASP A 202 -7.49 -7.24 15.24
N GLU A 203 -7.80 -8.36 15.92
CA GLU A 203 -7.58 -9.70 15.36
C GLU A 203 -8.46 -9.96 14.13
N ALA A 204 -9.74 -9.59 14.15
CA ALA A 204 -10.62 -9.73 12.99
C ALA A 204 -10.14 -8.89 11.79
N MET A 205 -9.56 -7.70 12.05
CA MET A 205 -8.93 -6.91 10.99
C MET A 205 -7.76 -7.66 10.35
N TRP A 206 -6.93 -8.34 11.14
CA TRP A 206 -5.81 -9.12 10.62
C TRP A 206 -6.26 -10.38 9.88
N GLN A 207 -7.28 -11.08 10.38
CA GLN A 207 -7.90 -12.22 9.68
C GLN A 207 -8.40 -11.82 8.29
N TYR A 208 -9.01 -10.64 8.16
CA TYR A 208 -9.40 -10.12 6.85
C TYR A 208 -8.18 -9.97 5.92
N CYS A 209 -7.06 -9.42 6.42
CA CYS A 209 -5.84 -9.27 5.64
C CYS A 209 -5.22 -10.61 5.24
N ASP A 210 -5.30 -11.63 6.12
CA ASP A 210 -4.82 -12.99 5.84
C ASP A 210 -5.56 -13.60 4.64
N GLU A 211 -6.86 -13.32 4.48
CA GLU A 211 -7.65 -13.76 3.31
C GLU A 211 -7.32 -13.02 2.01
N LYS A 212 -6.54 -11.92 2.04
CA LYS A 212 -6.21 -11.10 0.87
C LYS A 212 -4.82 -11.39 0.30
N GLU A 213 -4.40 -12.66 0.39
CA GLU A 213 -3.12 -13.13 -0.13
C GLU A 213 -2.92 -12.79 -1.63
N SER A 214 -3.93 -13.01 -2.48
CA SER A 214 -3.84 -12.73 -3.92
C SER A 214 -3.63 -11.25 -4.24
N LEU A 215 -4.25 -10.36 -3.47
CA LEU A 215 -4.06 -8.91 -3.58
C LEU A 215 -2.66 -8.52 -3.09
N ARG A 216 -2.21 -9.10 -1.98
CA ARG A 216 -0.88 -8.84 -1.39
C ARG A 216 0.24 -9.28 -2.31
N LYS A 217 0.28 -10.58 -2.64
CA LYS A 217 1.33 -11.22 -3.45
C LYS A 217 1.29 -10.81 -4.91
N GLY A 218 0.09 -10.53 -5.44
CA GLY A 218 -0.09 -10.04 -6.81
C GLY A 218 0.09 -8.53 -6.88
N LEU A 219 -1.02 -7.81 -7.00
CA LEU A 219 -1.02 -6.39 -7.35
C LEU A 219 -0.17 -5.52 -6.41
N LEU A 220 -0.33 -5.62 -5.09
CA LEU A 220 0.36 -4.72 -4.16
C LEU A 220 1.87 -4.88 -4.20
N ARG A 221 2.36 -6.12 -4.23
CA ARG A 221 3.80 -6.40 -4.32
C ARG A 221 4.40 -5.88 -5.62
N GLU A 222 3.71 -6.07 -6.75
CA GLU A 222 4.17 -5.56 -8.04
C GLU A 222 4.28 -4.04 -8.06
N LEU A 223 3.30 -3.34 -7.49
CA LEU A 223 3.36 -1.89 -7.36
C LEU A 223 4.47 -1.47 -6.39
N PHE A 224 4.57 -2.14 -5.24
CA PHE A 224 5.55 -1.86 -4.20
C PHE A 224 7.00 -1.96 -4.69
N LEU A 225 7.30 -2.97 -5.52
CA LEU A 225 8.64 -3.18 -6.09
C LEU A 225 9.06 -2.10 -7.09
N CYS A 226 8.10 -1.37 -7.68
CA CYS A 226 8.38 -0.27 -8.60
C CYS A 226 8.73 1.04 -7.89
N LEU A 227 8.36 1.16 -6.61
CA LEU A 227 8.49 2.39 -5.83
C LEU A 227 9.87 2.52 -5.18
N ARG A 228 10.30 3.75 -4.97
CA ARG A 228 11.49 4.06 -4.17
C ARG A 228 11.06 4.77 -2.90
N PHE A 229 11.40 4.18 -1.75
CA PHE A 229 11.08 4.73 -0.45
C PHE A 229 12.32 5.42 0.12
N GLU A 230 12.20 6.71 0.43
CA GLU A 230 13.26 7.51 1.04
C GLU A 230 12.84 7.95 2.43
N GLY A 231 13.74 7.76 3.41
CA GLY A 231 13.51 8.18 4.79
C GLY A 231 14.06 9.58 5.03
N CYS A 232 13.31 10.37 5.80
CA CYS A 232 13.78 11.62 6.41
C CYS A 232 14.10 11.39 7.90
N ASP A 233 14.44 12.45 8.62
CA ASP A 233 14.72 12.39 10.06
C ASP A 233 13.55 11.72 10.81
N GLY A 234 13.84 10.60 11.48
CA GLY A 234 12.86 9.78 12.20
C GLY A 234 12.25 8.61 11.43
N THR A 235 12.39 8.53 10.10
CA THR A 235 11.84 7.43 9.27
C THR A 235 12.90 6.58 8.55
N GLN A 236 14.19 6.85 8.80
CA GLN A 236 15.30 6.10 8.19
C GLN A 236 15.24 4.58 8.43
N HIS A 237 14.85 4.15 9.64
CA HIS A 237 14.70 2.72 9.93
C HIS A 237 13.56 2.07 9.13
N LEU A 238 12.47 2.81 8.91
CA LEU A 238 11.36 2.33 8.08
C LEU A 238 11.80 2.21 6.63
N ALA A 239 12.45 3.22 6.07
CA ALA A 239 12.98 3.18 4.70
C ALA A 239 13.97 2.03 4.50
N ALA A 240 14.86 1.78 5.46
CA ALA A 240 15.79 0.65 5.41
C ALA A 240 15.06 -0.70 5.46
N ALA A 241 14.02 -0.84 6.29
CA ALA A 241 13.21 -2.05 6.33
C ALA A 241 12.45 -2.28 5.02
N LEU A 242 11.85 -1.23 4.44
CA LEU A 242 11.16 -1.30 3.15
C LEU A 242 12.13 -1.70 2.03
N ALA A 243 13.32 -1.10 1.96
CA ALA A 243 14.34 -1.44 0.97
C ALA A 243 14.81 -2.91 1.12
N LYS A 244 14.98 -3.39 2.35
CA LYS A 244 15.30 -4.80 2.60
C LYS A 244 14.19 -5.73 2.14
N THR A 245 12.94 -5.39 2.46
CA THR A 245 11.75 -6.14 2.00
C THR A 245 11.66 -6.15 0.48
N GLN A 246 11.93 -5.03 -0.21
CA GLN A 246 11.98 -5.00 -1.68
C GLN A 246 13.05 -5.95 -2.23
N ASN A 247 14.24 -5.99 -1.63
CA ASN A 247 15.30 -6.91 -2.07
C ASN A 247 14.93 -8.39 -1.87
N GLU A 248 14.29 -8.74 -0.75
CA GLU A 248 13.86 -10.12 -0.49
C GLU A 248 12.70 -10.55 -1.39
N LEU A 249 11.84 -9.62 -1.78
CA LEU A 249 10.68 -9.87 -2.65
C LEU A 249 11.00 -9.74 -4.15
N ASN A 250 12.25 -9.44 -4.51
CA ASN A 250 12.66 -9.30 -5.90
C ASN A 250 12.89 -10.68 -6.54
N GLY A 251 11.90 -11.20 -7.26
CA GLY A 251 12.01 -12.47 -7.98
C GLY A 251 10.68 -13.23 -8.07
N GLN A 252 10.65 -14.26 -8.91
CA GLN A 252 9.50 -15.17 -9.00
C GLN A 252 9.40 -16.01 -7.71
N ASP A 253 8.19 -16.12 -7.18
CA ASP A 253 7.87 -16.85 -5.93
C ASP A 253 8.64 -16.39 -4.68
N ALA A 254 9.19 -15.17 -4.72
CA ALA A 254 9.93 -14.61 -3.61
C ALA A 254 9.06 -14.48 -2.35
N GLN A 255 9.61 -14.91 -1.22
CA GLN A 255 8.97 -14.85 0.08
C GLN A 255 9.86 -14.04 1.02
N LEU A 256 9.22 -13.13 1.75
CA LEU A 256 9.88 -12.40 2.79
C LEU A 256 10.36 -13.38 3.87
N GLN A 257 11.60 -13.22 4.34
CA GLN A 257 12.20 -14.11 5.35
C GLN A 257 12.53 -13.36 6.62
N THR A 258 12.69 -12.04 6.53
CA THR A 258 13.11 -11.23 7.67
C THR A 258 12.12 -10.13 8.00
N ALA A 259 12.14 -9.72 9.27
CA ALA A 259 11.33 -8.63 9.78
C ALA A 259 12.13 -7.80 10.80
N ASP A 260 12.01 -6.47 10.71
CA ASP A 260 12.64 -5.56 11.65
C ASP A 260 11.70 -5.27 12.82
N THR A 261 11.88 -6.00 13.92
CA THR A 261 11.04 -5.89 15.11
C THR A 261 11.16 -4.55 15.84
N ARG A 262 12.16 -3.72 15.51
CA ARG A 262 12.35 -2.39 16.11
C ARG A 262 11.24 -1.43 15.70
N LEU A 263 10.60 -1.68 14.55
CA LEU A 263 9.46 -0.90 14.06
C LEU A 263 8.14 -1.26 14.76
N LEU A 264 8.09 -2.37 15.48
CA LEU A 264 6.88 -2.91 16.06
C LEU A 264 6.60 -2.30 17.44
N SER A 265 5.52 -1.55 17.54
CA SER A 265 4.95 -1.13 18.82
C SER A 265 4.48 -2.33 19.63
N LYS A 266 4.32 -2.18 20.96
CA LYS A 266 3.78 -3.23 21.82
C LYS A 266 2.45 -3.77 21.30
N LYS A 267 1.55 -2.89 20.85
CA LYS A 267 0.26 -3.26 20.25
C LYS A 267 0.43 -4.08 18.96
N SER A 268 1.32 -3.66 18.07
CA SER A 268 1.55 -4.36 16.80
C SER A 268 2.12 -5.76 17.01
N ARG A 269 2.99 -5.94 18.03
CA ARG A 269 3.57 -7.25 18.35
C ARG A 269 2.52 -8.29 18.75
N GLU A 270 1.43 -7.88 19.39
CA GLU A 270 0.35 -8.81 19.80
C GLU A 270 -0.28 -9.55 18.61
N PHE A 271 -0.26 -8.97 17.41
CA PHE A 271 -0.92 -9.52 16.21
C PHE A 271 0.04 -9.96 15.10
N LEU A 272 1.32 -9.64 15.26
CA LEU A 272 2.39 -9.96 14.31
C LEU A 272 3.29 -11.09 14.80
N LEU A 273 3.06 -11.59 16.00
CA LEU A 273 3.75 -12.76 16.56
C LEU A 273 2.77 -13.93 16.68
N ASP A 274 3.26 -15.14 16.42
CA ASP A 274 2.53 -16.36 16.71
C ASP A 274 2.60 -16.73 18.21
N GLY A 275 1.98 -17.85 18.59
CA GLY A 275 1.97 -18.33 19.98
C GLY A 275 3.35 -18.74 20.52
N GLU A 276 4.35 -18.92 19.66
CA GLU A 276 5.73 -19.25 20.00
C GLU A 276 6.63 -18.00 20.03
N GLY A 277 6.10 -16.84 19.62
CA GLY A 277 6.83 -15.58 19.54
C GLY A 277 7.58 -15.38 18.22
N ASN A 278 7.33 -16.20 17.20
CA ASN A 278 7.87 -16.01 15.85
C ASN A 278 7.02 -14.98 15.08
N ILE A 279 7.65 -14.26 14.15
CA ILE A 279 6.96 -13.23 13.38
C ILE A 279 6.12 -13.86 12.26
N LEU A 280 4.84 -13.48 12.22
CA LEU A 280 3.95 -13.74 11.10
C LEU A 280 4.34 -12.83 9.92
N ILE A 281 5.29 -13.30 9.11
CA ILE A 281 5.87 -12.59 7.95
C ILE A 281 4.80 -11.99 7.03
N ASP A 282 3.74 -12.74 6.80
CA ASP A 282 2.61 -12.38 5.95
C ASP A 282 1.85 -11.15 6.45
N ARG A 283 1.61 -11.09 7.76
CA ARG A 283 1.02 -9.90 8.41
C ARG A 283 2.04 -8.78 8.53
N TYR A 284 3.33 -9.09 8.64
CA TYR A 284 4.40 -8.09 8.65
C TYR A 284 4.54 -7.36 7.31
N GLU A 285 4.37 -8.04 6.16
CA GLU A 285 4.31 -7.40 4.84
C GLU A 285 3.14 -6.41 4.77
N TRP A 286 1.94 -6.81 5.21
CA TRP A 286 0.78 -5.92 5.33
C TRP A 286 1.03 -4.73 6.27
N PHE A 287 1.68 -4.98 7.40
CA PHE A 287 2.08 -3.94 8.34
C PHE A 287 2.97 -2.90 7.66
N LEU A 288 3.98 -3.32 6.91
CA LEU A 288 4.88 -2.43 6.18
C LEU A 288 4.14 -1.61 5.12
N TYR A 289 3.24 -2.24 4.34
CA TYR A 289 2.41 -1.52 3.38
C TYR A 289 1.58 -0.43 4.04
N GLY A 290 1.01 -0.71 5.22
CA GLY A 290 0.27 0.27 6.01
C GLY A 290 1.13 1.40 6.61
N ARG A 291 2.46 1.29 6.60
CA ARG A 291 3.39 2.36 7.01
C ARG A 291 3.83 3.28 5.87
N CYS A 292 3.49 2.93 4.63
CA CYS A 292 3.77 3.74 3.44
C CYS A 292 2.65 4.73 3.10
N GLU A 293 1.52 4.67 3.82
CA GLU A 293 0.40 5.65 3.76
C GLU A 293 0.75 6.96 4.47
#